data_AF-A0A4Y2RKE6-F1
#
_entry.id   AF-A0A4Y2RKE6-F1
#
_cell.length_a   1.000
_cell.length_b   1.000
_cell.length_c   1.000
_cell.angle_alpha   90.00
_cell.angle_beta   90.00
_cell.angle_gamma   90.00
#
_symmetry.space_group_name_H-M   'P 1'
#
loop_
_entity.id
_entity.type
_entity.pdbx_description
1 polymer ?
#
loop_
_entity_poly.entity_id
_entity_poly.type
_entity_poly.pdbx_seq_one_letter_code
_entity_poly.pdbx_strand_id
1 'polypeptide(L)'
;DERVFFLYSYANTLSRAGPYFIGVFTGYLLITKPDVKISKKVQIMGWFLATFSSGMIVFATGIWYNLRPPSFVEVILYSALYKVAFTGGVAWMTFCCATGYGGLVNKILGWKVWMPLSKLVLLIYLLEPLLQISFIANFRSIQEFTHFQLVIQYFGFLCVSVLLALVVNLLIESPFLRLEELFFHPEPKKEETNGHANIGFENGGPVNKMTSMEMTTVENGIENRIENTEFYRRNIEDY
;
A
#
# COMPACT_ATOMS: atom_id res chain seq x y z
N ASP A 1 6.02 -31.06 14.39
CA ASP A 1 5.60 -30.18 15.50
C ASP A 1 5.28 -28.80 14.94
N GLU A 2 4.02 -28.56 14.57
CA GLU A 2 3.60 -27.38 13.77
C GLU A 2 3.87 -26.05 14.49
N ARG A 3 3.77 -26.02 15.82
CA ARG A 3 3.99 -24.80 16.62
C ARG A 3 5.44 -24.29 16.53
N VAL A 4 6.41 -25.21 16.41
CA VAL A 4 7.83 -24.87 16.26
C VAL A 4 8.09 -24.28 14.87
N PHE A 5 7.43 -24.81 13.84
CA PHE A 5 7.51 -24.27 12.48
C PHE A 5 6.88 -22.87 12.38
N PHE A 6 5.72 -22.64 13.00
CA PHE A 6 5.10 -21.32 13.03
C PHE A 6 6.00 -20.30 13.76
N LEU A 7 6.51 -20.63 14.94
CA LEU A 7 7.43 -19.73 15.66
C LEU A 7 8.71 -19.46 14.88
N TYR A 8 9.35 -20.49 14.31
CA TYR A 8 10.61 -20.32 13.59
C TYR A 8 10.43 -19.60 12.24
N SER A 9 9.32 -19.79 11.54
CA SER A 9 9.05 -19.14 10.25
C SER A 9 8.46 -17.73 10.40
N TYR A 10 7.66 -17.47 11.44
CA TYR A 10 7.10 -16.13 11.70
C TYR A 10 8.01 -15.21 12.53
N ALA A 11 8.77 -15.74 13.50
CA ALA A 11 9.60 -14.91 14.39
C ALA A 11 11.00 -14.59 13.80
N ASN A 12 11.51 -15.38 12.85
CA ASN A 12 12.81 -15.10 12.24
C ASN A 12 12.73 -13.98 11.21
N THR A 13 13.00 -12.75 11.64
CA THR A 13 13.20 -11.57 10.77
C THR A 13 14.24 -11.84 9.66
N LEU A 14 15.22 -12.69 9.93
CA LEU A 14 16.25 -13.10 8.96
C LEU A 14 15.68 -13.77 7.71
N SER A 15 14.58 -14.53 7.84
CA SER A 15 13.89 -15.15 6.70
C SER A 15 13.17 -14.15 5.79
N ARG A 16 13.03 -12.90 6.24
CA ARG A 16 12.45 -11.77 5.50
C ARG A 16 13.50 -10.78 5.01
N ALA A 17 14.76 -10.95 5.40
CA ALA A 17 15.84 -10.03 5.06
C ALA A 17 16.06 -9.90 3.54
N GLY A 18 15.92 -11.01 2.78
CA GLY A 18 16.08 -11.02 1.32
C GLY A 18 15.21 -9.97 0.60
N PRO A 19 13.87 -10.01 0.75
CA PRO A 19 12.96 -8.97 0.27
C PRO A 19 13.36 -7.54 0.66
N TYR A 20 13.79 -7.32 1.91
CA TYR A 20 14.22 -5.99 2.37
C TYR A 20 15.46 -5.50 1.61
N PHE A 21 16.48 -6.34 1.43
CA PHE A 21 17.68 -5.97 0.68
C PHE A 21 17.37 -5.61 -0.77
N ILE A 22 16.47 -6.36 -1.42
CA ILE A 22 16.03 -6.06 -2.79
C ILE A 22 15.35 -4.69 -2.84
N GLY A 23 14.43 -4.42 -1.92
CA GLY A 23 13.74 -3.12 -1.84
C GLY A 23 14.70 -1.96 -1.60
N VAL A 24 15.61 -2.09 -0.62
CA VAL A 24 16.64 -1.08 -0.32
C VAL A 24 17.56 -0.85 -1.52
N PHE A 25 17.99 -1.92 -2.19
CA PHE A 25 18.83 -1.83 -3.37
C PHE A 25 18.12 -1.12 -4.52
N THR A 26 16.86 -1.46 -4.79
CA THR A 26 16.04 -0.79 -5.81
C THR A 26 15.80 0.68 -5.48
N GLY A 27 15.53 1.01 -4.21
CA GLY A 27 15.38 2.40 -3.75
C GLY A 27 16.68 3.19 -3.88
N TYR A 28 17.81 2.58 -3.53
CA TYR A 28 19.14 3.18 -3.69
C TYR A 28 19.44 3.50 -5.16
N LEU A 29 19.19 2.54 -6.07
CA LEU A 29 19.36 2.76 -7.51
C LEU A 29 18.50 3.93 -8.04
N LEU A 30 17.28 4.08 -7.52
CA LEU A 30 16.37 5.15 -7.92
C LEU A 30 16.88 6.53 -7.48
N ILE A 31 17.48 6.63 -6.30
CA ILE A 31 18.05 7.89 -5.79
C ILE A 31 19.34 8.24 -6.52
N THR A 32 20.23 7.27 -6.76
CA THR A 32 21.52 7.52 -7.41
C THR A 32 21.38 7.84 -8.90
N LYS A 33 20.38 7.28 -9.58
CA LYS A 33 20.17 7.49 -11.02
C LYS A 33 18.67 7.72 -11.34
N PRO A 34 18.17 8.95 -11.17
CA PRO A 34 16.77 9.27 -11.46
C PRO A 34 16.45 9.19 -12.96
N ASP A 35 17.40 9.54 -13.84
CA ASP A 35 17.21 9.62 -15.30
C ASP A 35 17.67 8.36 -16.07
N VAL A 36 17.45 7.16 -15.52
CA VAL A 36 17.80 5.92 -16.25
C VAL A 36 16.84 5.73 -17.42
N LYS A 37 17.35 5.93 -18.64
CA LYS A 37 16.62 5.61 -19.87
C LYS A 37 16.56 4.09 -20.06
N ILE A 38 15.41 3.50 -19.77
CA ILE A 38 15.18 2.06 -19.97
C ILE A 38 14.78 1.81 -21.42
N SER A 39 15.47 0.87 -22.08
CA SER A 39 15.07 0.40 -23.41
C SER A 39 13.77 -0.41 -23.33
N LYS A 40 12.86 -0.19 -24.30
CA LYS A 40 11.58 -0.92 -24.40
C LYS A 40 11.74 -2.44 -24.34
N LYS A 41 12.86 -2.99 -24.86
CA LYS A 41 13.17 -4.43 -24.81
C LYS A 41 13.36 -4.91 -23.36
N VAL A 42 14.13 -4.18 -22.56
CA VAL A 42 14.40 -4.51 -21.15
C VAL A 42 13.12 -4.39 -20.32
N GLN A 43 12.30 -3.38 -20.61
CA GLN A 43 10.99 -3.20 -19.98
C GLN A 43 10.07 -4.42 -20.21
N ILE A 44 9.94 -4.85 -21.47
CA ILE A 44 9.12 -6.02 -21.84
C ILE A 44 9.67 -7.29 -21.17
N MET A 45 10.99 -7.51 -21.24
CA MET A 45 11.62 -8.67 -20.60
C MET A 45 11.38 -8.70 -19.09
N GLY A 46 11.45 -7.56 -18.41
CA GLY A 46 11.19 -7.49 -16.97
C GLY A 46 9.73 -7.73 -16.61
N TRP A 47 8.78 -7.27 -17.42
CA TRP A 47 7.35 -7.62 -17.24
C TRP A 47 7.08 -9.11 -17.42
N PHE A 48 7.65 -9.71 -18.47
CA PHE A 48 7.56 -11.16 -18.67
C PHE A 48 8.20 -11.92 -17.52
N LEU A 49 9.38 -11.50 -17.07
CA LEU A 49 10.07 -12.16 -15.96
C LEU A 49 9.28 -12.06 -14.65
N ALA A 50 8.70 -10.90 -14.35
CA ALA A 50 7.89 -10.69 -13.15
C ALA A 50 6.57 -11.49 -13.15
N THR A 51 5.89 -11.53 -14.29
CA THR A 51 4.64 -12.30 -14.44
C THR A 51 4.91 -13.80 -14.44
N PHE A 52 5.98 -14.23 -15.11
CA PHE A 52 6.40 -15.63 -15.15
C PHE A 52 6.84 -16.13 -13.79
N SER A 53 7.67 -15.36 -13.07
CA SER A 53 8.12 -15.75 -11.72
C SER A 53 6.95 -15.84 -10.74
N SER A 54 6.03 -14.87 -10.77
CA SER A 54 4.84 -14.86 -9.92
C SER A 54 3.89 -16.02 -10.27
N GLY A 55 3.67 -16.29 -11.56
CA GLY A 55 2.86 -17.40 -12.02
C GLY A 55 3.43 -18.75 -11.59
N MET A 56 4.73 -18.97 -11.78
CA MET A 56 5.41 -20.20 -11.37
C MET A 56 5.21 -20.51 -9.88
N ILE A 57 5.25 -19.50 -9.01
CA ILE A 57 5.05 -19.67 -7.57
C ILE A 57 3.65 -20.22 -7.25
N VAL A 58 2.62 -19.74 -7.97
CA VAL A 58 1.22 -20.16 -7.79
C VAL A 58 0.95 -21.53 -8.41
N PHE A 59 1.53 -21.81 -9.58
CA PHE A 59 1.35 -23.11 -10.24
C PHE A 59 2.09 -24.24 -9.50
N ALA A 60 3.26 -23.96 -8.91
CA ALA A 60 4.02 -24.95 -8.15
C ALA A 60 3.20 -25.56 -7.00
N THR A 61 2.48 -24.73 -6.23
CA THR A 61 1.61 -25.22 -5.15
C THR A 61 0.40 -25.99 -5.67
N GLY A 62 -0.16 -25.60 -6.82
CA GLY A 62 -1.25 -26.34 -7.47
C GLY A 62 -0.84 -27.74 -7.94
N ILE A 63 0.39 -27.90 -8.45
CA ILE A 63 0.95 -29.20 -8.88
C ILE A 63 1.16 -30.12 -7.68
N TRP A 64 1.72 -29.59 -6.59
CA TRP A 64 1.98 -30.38 -5.39
C TRP A 64 0.73 -30.89 -4.70
N TYR A 65 -0.35 -30.13 -4.77
CA TYR A 65 -1.63 -30.52 -4.21
C TYR A 65 -2.30 -31.64 -5.02
N ASN A 66 -2.23 -31.60 -6.35
CA ASN A 66 -3.02 -32.49 -7.21
C ASN A 66 -2.25 -33.70 -7.77
N LEU A 67 -0.94 -33.58 -8.02
CA LEU A 67 -0.20 -34.60 -8.81
C LEU A 67 0.83 -35.37 -7.99
N ARG A 68 1.56 -34.72 -7.08
CA ARG A 68 2.70 -35.36 -6.39
C ARG A 68 3.11 -34.60 -5.12
N PRO A 69 3.40 -35.29 -3.99
CA PRO A 69 4.02 -34.63 -2.85
C PRO A 69 5.41 -34.07 -3.22
N PRO A 70 5.75 -32.84 -2.80
CA PRO A 70 7.01 -32.21 -3.15
C PRO A 70 8.19 -32.96 -2.53
N SER A 71 9.29 -33.05 -3.26
CA SER A 71 10.55 -33.54 -2.69
C SER A 71 11.11 -32.55 -1.65
N PHE A 72 11.90 -33.04 -0.70
CA PHE A 72 12.50 -32.21 0.34
C PHE A 72 13.31 -31.03 -0.23
N VAL A 73 14.02 -31.27 -1.34
CA VAL A 73 14.79 -30.23 -2.05
C VAL A 73 13.89 -29.16 -2.65
N GLU A 74 12.77 -29.56 -3.27
CA GLU A 74 11.79 -28.62 -3.84
C GLU A 74 11.15 -27.74 -2.75
N VAL A 75 10.82 -28.31 -1.58
CA VAL A 75 10.26 -27.54 -0.46
C VAL A 75 11.25 -26.50 0.05
N ILE A 76 12.52 -26.87 0.22
CA ILE A 76 13.56 -25.93 0.68
C ILE A 76 13.78 -24.83 -0.35
N LEU A 77 13.97 -25.18 -1.62
CA LEU A 77 14.20 -24.21 -2.69
C LEU A 77 13.03 -23.26 -2.83
N TYR A 78 11.80 -23.80 -2.85
CA TYR A 78 10.61 -22.99 -2.94
C TYR A 78 10.49 -22.05 -1.75
N SER A 79 10.59 -22.57 -0.52
CA SER A 79 10.46 -21.77 0.71
C SER A 79 11.50 -20.66 0.85
N ALA A 80 12.69 -20.83 0.27
CA ALA A 80 13.71 -19.78 0.21
C ALA A 80 13.47 -18.76 -0.91
N LEU A 81 13.08 -19.21 -2.11
CA LEU A 81 13.08 -18.38 -3.32
C LEU A 81 11.76 -17.65 -3.58
N TYR A 82 10.62 -18.19 -3.13
CA TYR A 82 9.31 -17.64 -3.50
C TYR A 82 9.16 -16.16 -3.09
N LYS A 83 9.60 -15.80 -1.88
CA LYS A 83 9.55 -14.42 -1.39
C LYS A 83 10.46 -13.50 -2.20
N VAL A 84 11.66 -13.96 -2.51
CA VAL A 84 12.70 -13.21 -3.23
C VAL A 84 12.25 -12.96 -4.68
N ALA A 85 11.76 -14.00 -5.35
CA ALA A 85 11.29 -13.92 -6.74
C ALA A 85 10.06 -13.02 -6.87
N PHE A 86 9.09 -13.14 -5.95
CA PHE A 86 7.93 -12.26 -5.93
C PHE A 86 8.31 -10.80 -5.65
N THR A 87 9.17 -10.57 -4.63
CA THR A 87 9.63 -9.22 -4.29
C THR A 87 10.44 -8.60 -5.43
N GLY A 88 11.26 -9.39 -6.14
CA GLY A 88 11.98 -8.92 -7.32
C GLY A 88 11.04 -8.45 -8.43
N GLY A 89 9.94 -9.16 -8.66
CA GLY A 89 8.89 -8.75 -9.60
C GLY A 89 8.22 -7.43 -9.20
N VAL A 90 7.86 -7.28 -7.92
CA VAL A 90 7.29 -6.04 -7.38
C VAL A 90 8.30 -4.88 -7.41
N ALA A 91 9.57 -5.16 -7.13
CA ALA A 91 10.65 -4.18 -7.19
C ALA A 91 10.85 -3.67 -8.62
N TRP A 92 10.81 -4.55 -9.62
CA TRP A 92 10.84 -4.15 -11.03
C TRP A 92 9.64 -3.27 -11.41
N MET A 93 8.44 -3.65 -10.98
CA MET A 93 7.23 -2.86 -11.21
C MET A 93 7.34 -1.45 -10.60
N THR A 94 7.82 -1.36 -9.37
CA THR A 94 8.02 -0.10 -8.65
C THR A 94 9.08 0.76 -9.34
N PHE A 95 10.20 0.16 -9.76
CA PHE A 95 11.25 0.84 -10.52
C PHE A 95 10.73 1.40 -11.84
N CYS A 96 9.93 0.64 -12.59
CA CYS A 96 9.29 1.14 -13.81
C CYS A 96 8.32 2.29 -13.55
N CYS A 97 7.54 2.24 -12.46
CA CYS A 97 6.63 3.34 -12.12
C CYS A 97 7.41 4.61 -11.75
N ALA A 98 8.46 4.49 -10.95
CA ALA A 98 9.26 5.63 -10.50
C ALA A 98 10.08 6.30 -11.62
N THR A 99 10.53 5.53 -12.62
CA THR A 99 11.26 6.03 -13.80
C THR A 99 10.34 6.56 -14.91
N GLY A 100 9.02 6.61 -14.69
CA GLY A 100 8.04 7.09 -15.67
C GLY A 100 7.74 6.11 -16.82
N TYR A 101 8.39 4.95 -16.85
CA TYR A 101 8.15 3.89 -17.83
C TYR A 101 6.99 2.95 -17.45
N GLY A 102 6.27 3.20 -16.35
CA GLY A 102 5.19 2.33 -15.88
C GLY A 102 3.92 2.34 -16.73
N GLY A 103 3.78 3.25 -17.70
CA GLY A 103 2.66 3.28 -18.64
C GLY A 103 1.29 3.27 -17.96
N LEU A 104 0.47 2.24 -18.24
CA LEU A 104 -0.85 2.06 -17.65
C LEU A 104 -0.79 1.83 -16.13
N VAL A 105 0.20 1.08 -15.66
CA VAL A 105 0.33 0.77 -14.22
C VAL A 105 0.61 2.03 -13.42
N ASN A 106 1.42 2.94 -13.95
CA ASN A 106 1.65 4.24 -13.32
C ASN A 106 0.38 5.09 -13.23
N LYS A 107 -0.51 5.03 -14.24
CA LYS A 107 -1.80 5.74 -14.20
C LYS A 107 -2.74 5.16 -13.15
N ILE A 108 -2.75 3.83 -13.01
CA ILE A 108 -3.56 3.16 -11.99
C ILE A 108 -3.02 3.55 -10.61
N LEU A 109 -1.73 3.35 -10.34
CA LEU A 109 -1.13 3.61 -9.01
C LEU A 109 -1.11 5.10 -8.64
N GLY A 110 -1.01 5.99 -9.62
CA GLY A 110 -1.04 7.45 -9.40
C GLY A 110 -2.43 8.02 -9.11
N TRP A 111 -3.47 7.18 -9.05
CA TRP A 111 -4.83 7.67 -8.85
C TRP A 111 -5.05 8.17 -7.40
N LYS A 112 -5.55 9.39 -7.23
CA LYS A 112 -5.86 9.98 -5.92
C LYS A 112 -6.80 9.13 -5.05
N VAL A 113 -7.58 8.22 -5.65
CA VAL A 113 -8.44 7.26 -4.94
C VAL A 113 -7.63 6.32 -4.03
N TRP A 114 -6.36 6.04 -4.32
CA TRP A 114 -5.52 5.18 -3.48
C TRP A 114 -5.18 5.79 -2.13
N MET A 115 -5.25 7.12 -1.98
CA MET A 115 -4.91 7.79 -0.71
C MET A 115 -5.87 7.39 0.44
N PRO A 116 -7.21 7.59 0.34
CA PRO A 116 -8.13 7.13 1.37
C PRO A 116 -8.19 5.60 1.44
N LEU A 117 -8.04 4.91 0.30
CA LEU A 117 -8.10 3.45 0.26
C LEU A 117 -6.93 2.81 1.03
N SER A 118 -5.72 3.37 0.94
CA SER A 118 -4.55 2.85 1.65
C SER A 118 -4.72 2.91 3.17
N LYS A 119 -5.32 3.98 3.69
CA LYS A 119 -5.66 4.11 5.11
C LYS A 119 -6.68 3.06 5.54
N LEU A 120 -7.73 2.87 4.74
CA LEU A 120 -8.76 1.87 5.02
C LEU A 120 -8.17 0.46 5.04
N VAL A 121 -7.35 0.11 4.04
CA VAL A 121 -6.67 -1.19 3.97
C VAL A 121 -5.74 -1.41 5.16
N LEU A 122 -5.08 -0.36 5.65
CA LEU A 122 -4.26 -0.45 6.87
C LEU A 122 -5.10 -0.80 8.11
N LEU A 123 -6.28 -0.20 8.26
CA LEU A 123 -7.20 -0.52 9.36
C LEU A 123 -7.74 -1.95 9.23
N ILE A 124 -8.10 -2.38 8.01
CA ILE A 124 -8.51 -3.76 7.74
C ILE A 124 -7.41 -4.74 8.15
N TYR A 125 -6.17 -4.47 7.73
CA TYR A 125 -5.01 -5.31 8.04
C TYR A 125 -4.77 -5.44 9.55
N LEU A 126 -5.00 -4.37 10.32
CA LEU A 126 -4.83 -4.40 11.77
C LEU A 126 -5.95 -5.20 12.47
N LEU A 127 -7.18 -5.11 11.96
CA LEU A 127 -8.37 -5.72 12.56
C LEU A 127 -8.55 -7.19 12.18
N GLU A 128 -8.18 -7.58 10.97
CA GLU A 128 -8.31 -8.95 10.46
C GLU A 128 -7.72 -10.02 11.41
N PRO A 129 -6.46 -9.93 11.89
CA PRO A 129 -5.91 -10.94 12.79
C PRO A 129 -6.63 -10.98 14.14
N LEU A 130 -7.12 -9.85 14.66
CA LEU A 130 -7.89 -9.82 15.91
C LEU A 130 -9.22 -10.57 15.76
N LEU A 131 -9.89 -10.40 14.61
CA LEU A 131 -11.11 -11.13 14.27
C LEU A 131 -10.84 -12.63 14.13
N GLN A 132 -9.76 -13.00 13.44
CA GLN A 132 -9.38 -14.41 13.27
C GLN A 132 -9.06 -15.08 14.61
N ILE A 133 -8.28 -14.44 15.48
CA ILE A 133 -7.94 -14.97 16.82
C ILE A 133 -9.23 -15.13 17.65
N SER A 134 -10.10 -14.13 17.63
CA SER A 134 -11.38 -14.16 18.36
C SER A 134 -12.29 -15.28 17.85
N PHE A 135 -12.35 -15.49 16.53
CA PHE A 135 -13.11 -16.57 15.93
C PHE A 135 -12.59 -17.95 16.36
N ILE A 136 -11.27 -18.16 16.28
CA ILE A 136 -10.63 -19.42 16.68
C ILE A 136 -10.85 -19.70 18.17
N ALA A 137 -10.77 -18.67 19.02
CA ALA A 137 -10.98 -18.82 20.47
C ALA A 137 -12.43 -19.21 20.84
N ASN A 138 -13.41 -18.81 20.03
CA ASN A 138 -14.82 -19.13 20.25
C ASN A 138 -15.25 -20.43 19.57
N PHE A 139 -14.48 -20.93 18.61
CA PHE A 139 -14.81 -22.15 17.88
C PHE A 139 -14.55 -23.40 18.74
N ARG A 140 -15.61 -24.17 19.02
CA ARG A 140 -15.54 -25.39 19.86
C ARG A 140 -15.80 -26.70 19.11
N SER A 141 -16.14 -26.63 17.82
CA SER A 141 -16.45 -27.81 16.98
C SER A 141 -15.40 -28.02 15.89
N ILE A 142 -15.24 -29.27 15.46
CA ILE A 142 -14.38 -29.62 14.32
C ILE A 142 -15.00 -29.02 13.05
N GLN A 143 -14.22 -28.23 12.31
CA GLN A 143 -14.66 -27.66 11.03
C GLN A 143 -14.16 -28.54 9.89
N GLU A 144 -15.07 -28.95 9.01
CA GLU A 144 -14.72 -29.68 7.79
C GLU A 144 -13.98 -28.75 6.82
N PHE A 145 -12.74 -29.12 6.47
CA PHE A 145 -11.91 -28.38 5.53
C PHE A 145 -12.33 -28.65 4.08
N THR A 146 -13.43 -28.02 3.66
CA THR A 146 -13.85 -28.03 2.25
C THR A 146 -13.52 -26.71 1.57
N HIS A 147 -13.19 -26.75 0.27
CA HIS A 147 -12.88 -25.55 -0.51
C HIS A 147 -14.02 -24.52 -0.48
N PHE A 148 -15.27 -24.99 -0.50
CA PHE A 148 -16.45 -24.14 -0.44
C PHE A 148 -16.55 -23.40 0.91
N GLN A 149 -16.34 -24.12 2.02
CA GLN A 149 -16.35 -23.52 3.35
C GLN A 149 -15.23 -22.48 3.51
N LEU A 150 -14.04 -22.76 2.96
CA LEU A 150 -12.91 -21.83 3.00
C LEU A 150 -13.22 -20.51 2.27
N VAL A 151 -13.85 -20.59 1.09
CA VAL A 151 -14.24 -19.40 0.31
C VAL A 151 -15.27 -18.58 1.08
N ILE A 152 -16.32 -19.21 1.61
CA ILE A 152 -17.34 -18.52 2.41
C ILE A 152 -16.71 -17.86 3.64
N GLN A 153 -15.84 -18.56 4.35
CA GLN A 153 -15.19 -18.04 5.53
C GLN A 153 -14.27 -16.85 5.22
N TYR A 154 -13.51 -16.91 4.12
CA TYR A 154 -12.68 -15.80 3.65
C TYR A 154 -13.51 -14.55 3.35
N PHE A 155 -14.59 -14.68 2.56
CA PHE A 155 -15.48 -13.56 2.28
C PHE A 155 -16.19 -13.06 3.53
N GLY A 156 -16.55 -13.94 4.47
CA GLY A 156 -17.13 -13.57 5.75
C GLY A 156 -16.19 -12.68 6.56
N PHE A 157 -14.94 -13.10 6.74
CA PHE A 157 -13.94 -12.28 7.45
C PHE A 157 -13.65 -10.97 6.73
N LEU A 158 -13.55 -10.99 5.40
CA LEU A 158 -13.31 -9.79 4.59
C LEU A 158 -14.46 -8.78 4.72
N CYS A 159 -15.71 -9.23 4.66
CA CYS A 159 -16.86 -8.34 4.83
C CYS A 159 -16.89 -7.72 6.23
N VAL A 160 -16.69 -8.52 7.27
CA VAL A 160 -16.70 -8.04 8.66
C VAL A 160 -15.53 -7.08 8.92
N SER A 161 -14.33 -7.37 8.43
CA SER A 161 -13.16 -6.52 8.62
C SER A 161 -13.29 -5.19 7.88
N VAL A 162 -13.84 -5.19 6.65
CA VAL A 162 -14.11 -3.95 5.90
C VAL A 162 -15.14 -3.09 6.61
N LEU A 163 -16.26 -3.67 7.08
CA LEU A 163 -17.29 -2.92 7.81
C LEU A 163 -16.74 -2.32 9.10
N LEU A 164 -15.98 -3.11 9.87
CA LEU A 164 -15.39 -2.62 11.12
C LEU A 164 -14.33 -1.54 10.85
N ALA A 165 -13.48 -1.71 9.84
CA ALA A 165 -12.50 -0.72 9.45
C ALA A 165 -13.17 0.60 9.00
N LEU A 166 -14.29 0.54 8.28
CA LEU A 166 -15.06 1.73 7.91
C LEU A 166 -15.63 2.46 9.14
N VAL A 167 -16.19 1.72 10.11
CA VAL A 167 -16.68 2.31 11.36
C VAL A 167 -15.55 2.97 12.14
N VAL A 168 -14.42 2.27 12.29
CA VAL A 168 -13.23 2.81 12.98
C VAL A 168 -12.69 4.03 12.23
N ASN A 169 -12.62 3.99 10.90
CA ASN A 169 -12.17 5.11 10.09
C ASN A 169 -13.08 6.33 10.27
N LEU A 170 -14.40 6.16 10.27
CA LEU A 170 -15.34 7.27 10.49
C LEU A 170 -15.26 7.84 11.90
N LEU A 171 -15.14 6.97 12.92
CA LEU A 171 -15.07 7.40 14.32
C LEU A 171 -13.76 8.08 14.67
N ILE A 172 -12.65 7.77 13.98
CA ILE A 172 -11.35 8.37 14.24
C ILE A 172 -11.10 9.53 13.27
N GLU A 173 -11.26 9.36 11.96
CA GLU A 173 -10.92 10.41 11.00
C GLU A 173 -11.80 11.66 11.16
N SER A 174 -13.10 11.51 11.46
CA SER A 174 -13.99 12.68 11.60
C SER A 174 -13.71 13.58 12.82
N PRO A 175 -13.43 13.08 14.05
CA PRO A 175 -13.02 13.96 15.15
C PRO A 175 -11.58 14.47 14.97
N PHE A 176 -10.67 13.68 14.37
CA PHE A 176 -9.29 14.11 14.18
C PHE A 176 -9.17 15.26 13.18
N LEU A 177 -9.93 15.25 12.08
CA LEU A 177 -9.99 16.36 11.13
C LEU A 177 -10.51 17.65 11.81
N ARG A 178 -11.55 17.52 12.63
CA ARG A 178 -12.13 18.66 13.36
C ARG A 178 -11.21 19.19 14.47
N LEU A 179 -10.39 18.32 15.06
CA LEU A 179 -9.36 18.72 16.03
C LEU A 179 -8.19 19.42 15.33
N GLU A 180 -7.78 18.96 14.14
CA GLU A 180 -6.73 19.59 13.36
C GLU A 180 -7.11 21.02 12.97
N GLU A 181 -8.33 21.24 12.50
CA GLU A 181 -8.86 22.58 12.22
C GLU A 181 -8.84 23.49 13.46
N LEU A 182 -9.22 22.96 14.63
CA LEU A 182 -9.25 23.72 15.89
C LEU A 182 -7.85 24.09 16.41
N PHE A 183 -6.84 23.23 16.21
CA PHE A 183 -5.49 23.45 16.70
C PHE A 183 -4.61 24.25 15.72
N PHE A 184 -4.76 24.06 14.40
CA PHE A 184 -3.89 24.67 13.39
C PHE A 184 -4.50 25.89 12.69
N HIS A 185 -5.82 26.08 12.76
CA HIS A 185 -6.51 27.28 12.27
C HIS A 185 -7.47 27.85 13.32
N PRO A 186 -6.96 28.58 14.34
CA PRO A 186 -7.84 29.43 15.13
C PRO A 186 -8.40 30.49 14.18
N GLU A 187 -9.64 30.32 13.71
CA GLU A 187 -10.29 31.33 12.88
C GLU A 187 -10.28 32.67 13.64
N PRO A 188 -9.88 33.78 13.01
CA PRO A 188 -10.13 35.09 13.58
C PRO A 188 -11.64 35.27 13.69
N LYS A 189 -12.11 35.47 14.92
CA LYS A 189 -13.49 35.82 15.28
C LYS A 189 -14.10 36.76 14.24
N LYS A 190 -15.16 36.34 13.55
CA LYS A 190 -16.00 37.27 12.78
C LYS A 190 -16.73 38.17 13.75
N GLU A 191 -16.33 39.44 13.78
CA GLU A 191 -17.10 40.52 14.41
C GLU A 191 -18.49 40.61 13.75
N GLU A 192 -19.52 40.54 14.59
CA GLU A 192 -20.90 40.86 14.22
C GLU A 192 -20.97 42.34 13.82
N THR A 193 -21.10 42.62 12.52
CA THR A 193 -21.57 43.93 12.05
C THR A 193 -22.89 43.75 11.32
N ASN A 194 -23.90 44.37 11.92
CA ASN A 194 -25.28 44.51 11.45
C ASN A 194 -25.35 45.01 9.99
N GLY A 195 -26.23 44.42 9.18
CA GLY A 195 -26.62 45.03 7.90
C GLY A 195 -27.16 44.05 6.86
N HIS A 196 -28.49 43.92 6.82
CA HIS A 196 -29.35 43.70 5.65
C HIS A 196 -28.87 42.87 4.44
N ALA A 197 -29.74 41.89 4.11
CA ALA A 197 -30.21 41.52 2.77
C ALA A 197 -29.79 40.15 2.21
N ASN A 198 -30.85 39.42 1.83
CA ASN A 198 -30.97 38.43 0.77
C ASN A 198 -30.41 37.03 1.02
N ILE A 199 -31.30 36.16 1.51
CA ILE A 199 -31.14 34.71 1.54
C ILE A 199 -31.34 34.18 0.11
N GLY A 200 -30.29 34.29 -0.71
CA GLY A 200 -30.13 33.50 -1.93
C GLY A 200 -29.50 32.16 -1.55
N PHE A 201 -30.18 31.07 -1.88
CA PHE A 201 -29.64 29.72 -1.77
C PHE A 201 -28.47 29.57 -2.74
N GLU A 202 -27.23 29.56 -2.24
CA GLU A 202 -26.05 29.12 -3.00
C GLU A 202 -25.59 27.76 -2.48
N ASN A 203 -25.97 26.72 -3.20
CA ASN A 203 -25.52 25.35 -3.00
C ASN A 203 -24.05 25.22 -3.43
N GLY A 204 -23.14 25.28 -2.47
CA GLY A 204 -21.71 24.98 -2.67
C GLY A 204 -21.14 24.27 -1.45
N GLY A 205 -21.20 22.94 -1.43
CA GLY A 205 -20.70 22.14 -0.32
C GLY A 205 -19.19 22.30 -0.05
N PRO A 206 -18.72 22.04 1.18
CA PRO A 206 -17.34 22.27 1.63
C PRO A 206 -16.26 21.49 0.87
N VAL A 207 -16.65 20.44 0.13
CA VAL A 207 -15.74 19.57 -0.63
C VAL A 207 -14.99 20.33 -1.74
N ASN A 208 -15.64 21.28 -2.42
CA ASN A 208 -15.02 21.99 -3.56
C ASN A 208 -14.00 23.05 -3.12
N LYS A 209 -14.12 23.57 -1.89
CA LYS A 209 -13.14 24.50 -1.30
C LYS A 209 -11.88 23.79 -0.81
N MET A 210 -12.03 22.56 -0.29
CA MET A 210 -10.87 21.78 0.18
C MET A 210 -9.95 21.34 -0.96
N THR A 211 -10.51 20.93 -2.10
CA THR A 211 -9.71 20.52 -3.27
C THR A 211 -8.94 21.68 -3.92
N SER A 212 -9.47 22.91 -3.86
CA SER A 212 -8.76 24.09 -4.38
C SER A 212 -7.65 24.57 -3.43
N MET A 213 -7.82 24.39 -2.12
CA MET A 213 -6.82 24.72 -1.10
C MET A 213 -5.68 23.69 -1.03
N GLU A 214 -5.98 22.40 -1.21
CA GLU A 214 -4.94 21.36 -1.32
C GLU A 214 -4.10 21.52 -2.58
N MET A 215 -4.71 21.89 -3.73
CA MET A 215 -3.95 22.10 -4.97
C MET A 215 -2.97 23.27 -4.85
N THR A 216 -3.37 24.39 -4.24
CA THR A 216 -2.49 25.55 -4.02
C THR A 216 -1.38 25.27 -3.00
N THR A 217 -1.67 24.50 -1.95
CA THR A 217 -0.65 24.11 -0.95
C THR A 217 0.38 23.15 -1.55
N VAL A 218 -0.06 22.21 -2.40
CA VAL A 218 0.85 21.30 -3.11
C VAL A 218 1.71 22.04 -4.14
N GLU A 219 1.14 23.01 -4.86
CA GLU A 219 1.87 23.81 -5.85
C GLU A 219 2.98 24.65 -5.18
N ASN A 220 2.65 25.35 -4.08
CA ASN A 220 3.62 26.12 -3.30
C ASN A 220 4.70 25.24 -2.64
N GLY A 221 4.36 24.00 -2.25
CA GLY A 221 5.30 23.04 -1.69
C GLY A 221 6.27 22.49 -2.74
N ILE A 222 5.81 22.33 -3.99
CA ILE A 222 6.65 21.91 -5.12
C ILE A 222 7.60 23.05 -5.52
N GLU A 223 7.11 24.29 -5.57
CA GLU A 223 7.91 25.47 -5.94
C GLU A 223 9.05 25.72 -4.94
N ASN A 224 8.76 25.67 -3.63
CA ASN A 224 9.79 25.77 -2.58
C ASN A 224 10.81 24.61 -2.61
N ARG A 225 10.39 23.42 -3.08
CA ARG A 225 11.31 22.28 -3.23
C ARG A 225 12.23 22.47 -4.43
N ILE A 226 11.73 23.04 -5.53
CA ILE A 226 12.52 23.35 -6.72
C ILE A 226 13.54 24.46 -6.40
N GLU A 227 13.14 25.54 -5.71
CA GLU A 227 14.07 26.61 -5.30
C GLU A 227 15.19 26.10 -4.39
N ASN A 228 14.88 25.26 -3.41
CA ASN A 228 15.92 24.68 -2.55
C ASN A 228 16.87 23.77 -3.35
N THR A 229 16.35 23.01 -4.31
CA THR A 229 17.19 22.11 -5.14
C THR A 229 18.10 22.91 -6.07
N GLU A 230 17.61 24.02 -6.63
CA GLU A 230 18.40 25.00 -7.41
C GLU A 230 19.47 25.69 -6.55
N PHE A 231 19.15 26.04 -5.29
CA PHE A 231 20.08 26.64 -4.34
C PHE A 231 21.24 25.70 -3.99
N TYR A 232 20.95 24.41 -3.73
CA TYR A 232 22.00 23.42 -3.51
C TYR A 232 22.84 23.16 -4.76
N ARG A 233 22.25 23.24 -5.96
CA ARG A 233 22.97 23.08 -7.23
C ARG A 233 23.98 24.20 -7.47
N ARG A 234 23.61 25.46 -7.20
CA ARG A 234 24.52 26.62 -7.36
C ARG A 234 25.70 26.57 -6.39
N ASN A 235 25.46 26.21 -5.13
CA ASN A 235 26.53 26.13 -4.12
C ASN A 235 27.54 24.99 -4.36
N ILE A 236 27.21 24.01 -5.21
CA ILE A 236 28.11 22.90 -5.58
C ILE A 236 28.96 23.24 -6.81
N GLU A 237 28.51 24.18 -7.66
CA GLU A 237 29.29 24.65 -8.83
C GLU A 237 30.33 25.73 -8.49
N ASP A 238 30.24 26.32 -7.29
CA ASP A 238 31.16 27.35 -6.77
C ASP A 238 32.36 26.78 -5.95
N TYR A 239 32.58 25.45 -5.96
CA TYR A 239 33.74 24.75 -5.37
C TYR A 239 34.49 23.91 -6.41
#